data_AF-A0A1Q4W1U3-F1
#
_entry.id   AF-A0A1Q4W1U3-F1
#
_cell.length_a   1.000
_cell.length_b   1.000
_cell.length_c   1.000
_cell.angle_alpha   90.00
_cell.angle_beta   90.00
_cell.angle_gamma   90.00
#
_symmetry.space_group_name_H-M   'P 1'
#
loop_
_entity.id
_entity.type
_entity.pdbx_description
1 polymer ?
#
loop_
_entity_poly.entity_id
_entity_poly.type
_entity_poly.pdbx_seq_one_letter_code
_entity_poly.pdbx_strand_id
1 'polypeptide(L)'
;MDDITSLVIDFIAEHEGVSPDELRAELEQGGRELPVDSLLVVEILTRIEERYHVAIPADREAAQATRSVRAFAAAVLDAIIERQQS
;
A
#
# COMPACT_ATOMS: atom_id res chain seq x y z
N MET A 1 5.05 10.28 -8.53
CA MET A 1 4.66 8.88 -8.32
C MET A 1 4.82 8.43 -6.87
N ASP A 2 5.23 9.30 -5.94
CA ASP A 2 5.60 8.89 -4.57
C ASP A 2 4.52 9.05 -3.49
N ASP A 3 3.35 9.62 -3.80
CA ASP A 3 2.33 9.88 -2.75
C ASP A 3 1.67 8.59 -2.23
N ILE A 4 1.22 7.68 -3.09
CA ILE A 4 0.59 6.43 -2.64
C ILE A 4 1.59 5.53 -1.91
N THR A 5 2.81 5.37 -2.43
CA THR A 5 3.84 4.57 -1.76
C THR A 5 4.18 5.13 -0.38
N SER A 6 4.30 6.45 -0.27
CA SER A 6 4.54 7.10 1.03
C SER A 6 3.35 6.91 1.97
N LEU A 7 2.13 7.09 1.48
CA LEU A 7 0.91 6.89 2.27
C LEU A 7 0.80 5.45 2.82
N VAL A 8 1.10 4.45 1.98
CA VAL A 8 1.08 3.04 2.37
C VAL A 8 2.16 2.75 3.43
N ILE A 9 3.37 3.28 3.24
CA ILE A 9 4.47 3.13 4.22
C ILE A 9 4.11 3.81 5.54
N ASP A 10 3.57 5.02 5.50
CA ASP A 10 3.18 5.78 6.69
C ASP A 10 2.12 5.01 7.50
N PHE A 11 1.15 4.39 6.82
CA PHE A 11 0.12 3.61 7.47
C PHE A 11 0.65 2.32 8.11
N ILE A 12 1.51 1.59 7.40
CA ILE A 12 2.13 0.37 7.96
C ILE A 12 3.03 0.74 9.15
N ALA A 13 3.77 1.84 9.05
CA ALA A 13 4.61 2.33 10.14
C ALA A 13 3.78 2.74 11.36
N GLU A 14 2.65 3.42 11.16
CA GLU A 14 1.70 3.77 12.22
C GLU A 14 1.14 2.51 12.91
N HIS A 15 0.77 1.49 12.14
CA HIS A 15 0.25 0.22 12.67
C HIS A 15 1.28 -0.57 13.47
N GLU A 16 2.50 -0.70 12.94
CA GLU A 16 3.60 -1.43 13.57
C GLU A 16 4.27 -0.64 14.72
N GLY A 17 3.96 0.65 14.86
CA GLY A 17 4.58 1.54 15.84
C GLY A 17 6.05 1.84 15.54
N VAL A 18 6.45 1.80 14.27
CA VAL A 18 7.82 2.09 13.81
C VAL A 18 7.89 3.44 13.07
N SER A 19 9.09 3.97 12.83
CA SER A 19 9.24 5.17 12.02
C SER A 19 8.99 4.86 10.53
N PRO A 20 8.23 5.70 9.79
CA PRO A 20 8.09 5.56 8.34
C PRO A 20 9.41 5.59 7.59
N ASP A 21 10.38 6.37 8.09
CA ASP A 21 11.71 6.47 7.47
C ASP A 21 12.54 5.20 7.70
N GLU A 22 12.42 4.58 8.89
CA GLU A 22 13.04 3.29 9.18
C GLU A 22 12.44 2.19 8.31
N LEU A 23 11.11 2.15 8.22
CA LEU A 23 10.40 1.20 7.37
C LEU A 23 10.78 1.38 5.89
N ARG A 24 10.84 2.62 5.39
CA ARG A 24 11.28 2.92 4.02
C ARG A 24 12.71 2.45 3.78
N ALA A 25 13.63 2.71 4.72
CA ALA A 25 15.01 2.26 4.61
C ALA A 25 15.13 0.73 4.59
N GLU A 26 14.37 0.01 5.42
CA GLU A 26 14.36 -1.47 5.42
C GLU A 26 13.79 -2.06 4.11
N LEU A 27 12.77 -1.42 3.54
CA LEU A 27 12.19 -1.80 2.25
C LEU A 27 13.14 -1.53 1.09
N GLU A 28 13.88 -0.41 1.13
CA GLU A 28 14.89 -0.07 0.13
C GLU A 28 16.12 -0.97 0.19
N GLN A 29 16.47 -1.46 1.39
CA GLN A 29 17.52 -2.46 1.57
C GLN A 29 17.09 -3.87 1.15
N GLY A 30 15.86 -4.03 0.65
CA GLY A 30 15.35 -5.27 0.05
C GLY A 30 15.09 -6.40 1.05
N GLY A 31 15.10 -6.09 2.35
CA GLY A 31 15.17 -7.10 3.41
C GLY A 31 13.84 -7.52 4.02
N ARG A 32 12.81 -6.67 3.98
CA ARG A 32 11.57 -6.92 4.73
C ARG A 32 10.42 -7.32 3.80
N GLU A 33 9.93 -8.55 3.99
CA GLU A 33 8.62 -8.97 3.49
C GLU A 33 7.53 -8.13 4.19
N LEU A 34 6.44 -7.90 3.47
CA LEU A 34 5.32 -7.04 3.90
C LEU A 34 4.63 -7.72 5.11
N PRO A 35 4.63 -7.13 6.33
CA PRO A 35 3.84 -7.65 7.44
C PRO A 35 2.39 -7.15 7.33
N VAL A 36 1.77 -7.29 6.16
CA VAL A 36 0.34 -7.03 6.00
C VAL A 36 -0.39 -8.30 6.38
N ASP A 37 -1.04 -8.26 7.52
CA ASP A 37 -2.17 -9.15 7.73
C ASP A 37 -3.34 -8.74 6.80
N SER A 38 -4.30 -9.65 6.61
CA SER A 38 -5.43 -9.39 5.73
C SER A 38 -6.31 -8.22 6.19
N LEU A 39 -6.24 -7.84 7.47
CA LEU A 39 -6.99 -6.72 8.02
C LEU A 39 -6.35 -5.39 7.61
N LEU A 40 -5.03 -5.27 7.75
CA LEU A 40 -4.26 -4.08 7.38
C LEU A 40 -4.40 -3.76 5.90
N VAL A 41 -4.41 -4.77 5.03
CA VAL A 41 -4.68 -4.58 3.59
C VAL A 41 -6.03 -3.90 3.40
N VAL A 42 -7.09 -4.42 4.03
CA VAL A 42 -8.43 -3.86 3.88
C VAL A 42 -8.49 -2.43 4.39
N GLU A 43 -7.87 -2.13 5.54
CA GLU A 43 -7.85 -0.77 6.09
C GLU A 43 -7.10 0.23 5.19
N ILE A 44 -5.95 -0.18 4.63
CA ILE A 44 -5.21 0.66 3.67
C ILE A 44 -6.08 0.95 2.45
N LEU A 45 -6.71 -0.08 1.89
CA LEU A 45 -7.57 0.05 0.71
C LEU A 45 -8.73 0.99 1.00
N THR A 46 -9.45 0.80 2.11
CA THR A 46 -10.56 1.69 2.49
C THR A 46 -10.12 3.15 2.62
N ARG A 47 -8.98 3.44 3.28
CA ARG A 47 -8.47 4.82 3.39
C ARG A 47 -8.12 5.42 2.02
N ILE A 48 -7.58 4.61 1.11
CA ILE A 48 -7.22 5.05 -0.23
C ILE A 48 -8.48 5.30 -1.08
N GLU A 49 -9.45 4.41 -1.03
CA GLU A 49 -10.75 4.58 -1.68
C GLU A 49 -11.45 5.86 -1.22
N GLU A 50 -11.46 6.13 0.09
CA GLU A 50 -12.02 7.35 0.66
C GLU A 50 -11.27 8.60 0.21
N ARG A 51 -9.93 8.57 0.20
CA ARG A 51 -9.09 9.72 -0.14
C ARG A 51 -9.14 10.08 -1.62
N TYR A 52 -9.16 9.07 -2.50
CA TYR A 52 -9.12 9.24 -3.95
C TYR A 52 -10.50 9.11 -4.61
N HIS A 53 -11.55 8.82 -3.83
CA HIS A 53 -12.91 8.57 -4.30
C HIS A 53 -12.99 7.51 -5.41
N VAL A 54 -12.19 6.45 -5.27
CA VAL A 54 -12.17 5.29 -6.18
C VAL A 54 -12.65 4.04 -5.47
N ALA A 55 -13.07 3.01 -6.21
CA ALA A 55 -13.39 1.69 -5.66
C ALA A 55 -12.39 0.67 -6.19
N ILE A 56 -11.58 0.08 -5.32
CA ILE A 56 -10.48 -0.80 -5.67
C ILE A 56 -10.88 -2.25 -5.37
N PRO A 57 -10.93 -3.14 -6.38
CA PRO A 57 -11.37 -4.51 -6.18
C PRO A 57 -10.31 -5.32 -5.43
N ALA A 58 -10.64 -5.71 -4.19
CA ALA A 58 -9.77 -6.47 -3.29
C ALA A 58 -9.21 -7.77 -3.89
N ASP A 59 -9.93 -8.40 -4.83
CA ASP A 59 -9.58 -9.70 -5.44
C ASP A 59 -8.31 -9.66 -6.30
N ARG A 60 -7.96 -8.52 -6.91
CA ARG A 60 -6.75 -8.40 -7.76
C ARG A 60 -5.53 -7.98 -6.96
N GLU A 61 -5.72 -7.09 -5.98
CA GLU A 61 -4.62 -6.49 -5.24
C GLU A 61 -4.14 -7.35 -4.09
N ALA A 62 -5.03 -8.08 -3.40
CA ALA A 62 -4.64 -9.00 -2.33
C ALA A 62 -3.68 -10.11 -2.82
N ALA A 63 -3.80 -10.54 -4.09
CA ALA A 63 -2.92 -11.55 -4.67
C ALA A 63 -1.50 -11.01 -4.96
N GLN A 64 -1.38 -9.73 -5.37
CA GLN A 64 -0.10 -9.09 -5.72
C GLN A 64 0.60 -8.44 -4.52
N ALA A 65 -0.16 -8.08 -3.48
CA ALA A 65 0.33 -7.55 -2.20
C ALA A 65 1.25 -8.52 -1.43
N THR A 66 1.23 -9.81 -1.78
CA THR A 66 1.96 -10.86 -1.06
C THR A 66 3.48 -10.83 -1.23
N ARG A 67 4.06 -9.92 -2.03
CA ARG A 67 5.51 -9.93 -2.34
C ARG A 67 6.33 -8.75 -1.81
N SER A 68 5.80 -7.53 -1.69
CA SER A 68 6.51 -6.38 -1.07
C SER A 68 5.64 -5.12 -0.95
N VAL A 69 5.95 -4.21 -0.01
CA VAL A 69 5.24 -2.91 0.18
C VAL A 69 5.22 -2.12 -1.12
N ARG A 70 6.33 -2.12 -1.84
CA ARG A 70 6.47 -1.42 -3.12
C ARG A 70 5.58 -2.03 -4.21
N ALA A 71 5.45 -3.36 -4.25
CA ALA A 71 4.54 -4.03 -5.20
C ALA A 71 3.07 -3.75 -4.87
N PHE A 72 2.71 -3.75 -3.60
CA PHE A 72 1.36 -3.39 -3.16
C PHE A 72 1.03 -1.93 -3.49
N ALA A 73 1.89 -0.98 -3.13
CA ALA A 73 1.71 0.43 -3.43
C ALA A 73 1.66 0.72 -4.94
N ALA A 74 2.47 0.02 -5.74
CA ALA A 74 2.42 0.13 -7.19
C ALA A 74 1.08 -0.38 -7.76
N ALA A 75 0.59 -1.54 -7.30
CA ALA A 75 -0.69 -2.09 -7.72
C ALA A 75 -1.85 -1.11 -7.43
N VAL A 76 -1.86 -0.54 -6.22
CA VAL A 76 -2.85 0.46 -5.81
C VAL A 76 -2.78 1.73 -6.66
N LEU A 77 -1.57 2.23 -6.92
CA LEU A 77 -1.37 3.39 -7.79
C LEU A 77 -1.90 3.13 -9.20
N ASP A 78 -1.60 1.97 -9.78
CA ASP A 78 -2.07 1.57 -11.10
C ASP A 78 -3.60 1.49 -11.12
N ALA A 79 -4.24 0.90 -10.11
CA ALA A 79 -5.70 0.83 -10.00
C ALA A 79 -6.34 2.22 -9.90
N ILE A 80 -5.76 3.16 -9.15
CA ILE A 80 -6.24 4.53 -9.07
C ILE A 80 -6.14 5.21 -10.44
N ILE A 81 -5.02 5.07 -11.13
CA ILE A 81 -4.79 5.67 -12.45
C ILE A 81 -5.81 5.13 -13.47
N GLU A 82 -6.01 3.80 -13.51
CA GLU A 82 -7.00 3.17 -14.40
C GLU A 82 -8.41 3.71 -14.16
N ARG A 83 -8.79 3.94 -12.89
CA ARG A 83 -10.11 4.46 -12.53
C ARG A 83 -10.29 5.95 -12.77
N GLN A 84 -9.23 6.75 -12.69
CA GLN A 84 -9.31 8.17 -13.03
C GLN A 84 -9.37 8.44 -14.54
N GLN A 85 -8.95 7.48 -15.36
CA GLN A 85 -8.96 7.58 -16.83
C GLN A 85 -10.22 6.99 -17.49
N SER A 86 -11.10 6.32 -16.73
CA SER A 86 -12.41 5.83 -17.19
C SER A 86 -13.53 6.80 -16.88
#